data_AF-A0A8H7UZQ9-F1
#
_entry.id   AF-A0A8H7UZQ9-F1
#
_cell.length_a   1.000
_cell.length_b   1.000
_cell.length_c   1.000
_cell.angle_alpha   90.00
_cell.angle_beta   90.00
_cell.angle_gamma   90.00
#
_symmetry.space_group_name_H-M   'P 1'
#
loop_
_entity.id
_entity.type
_entity.pdbx_description
1 polymer ?
#
loop_
_entity_poly.entity_id
_entity_poly.type
_entity_poly.pdbx_seq_one_letter_code
_entity_poly.pdbx_strand_id
1 'polypeptide(L)'
;MLSVAVFRNAAALSVRRSVGMTAVARRAYTTGGETETPKEETAKVEVELSEEVKKMLAEKDKQISELKDAYLRCLADQENVRERSRKEISTTKEFAIQKFAKDLLDTVDILNMALTAVPADLREKSSVAEITKDAEKVFDQLTNLYTGVSMTESELVRALKRHGVEREDPQGDAFDPNKHQALFQTPMPGKEAGTIFAVQKMGYSLKGRVLRPAQVGVVAESQ
;
A
#
# COMPACT_ATOMS: atom_id res chain seq x y z
N MET A 1 29.80 -48.84 29.54
CA MET A 1 30.53 -48.40 28.33
C MET A 1 29.80 -47.22 27.73
N LEU A 2 30.59 -46.18 27.43
CA LEU A 2 30.34 -44.92 26.70
C LEU A 2 29.38 -43.86 27.28
N SER A 3 30.07 -42.85 27.82
CA SER A 3 29.67 -41.46 28.06
C SER A 3 29.69 -40.65 26.76
N VAL A 4 28.68 -39.82 26.50
CA VAL A 4 28.80 -38.63 25.62
C VAL A 4 27.90 -37.51 26.17
N ALA A 5 28.54 -36.51 26.78
CA ALA A 5 27.94 -35.22 27.11
C ALA A 5 28.11 -34.28 25.90
N VAL A 6 27.01 -33.74 25.38
CA VAL A 6 27.06 -32.70 24.33
C VAL A 6 26.83 -31.33 25.00
N PHE A 7 27.93 -30.59 25.08
CA PHE A 7 28.04 -29.24 25.65
C PHE A 7 27.28 -28.20 24.82
N ARG A 8 26.52 -27.35 25.51
CA ARG A 8 26.12 -26.02 25.06
C ARG A 8 27.37 -25.17 24.81
N ASN A 9 27.49 -24.53 23.65
CA ASN A 9 28.52 -23.51 23.44
C ASN A 9 27.92 -22.28 22.76
N ALA A 10 27.73 -21.22 23.54
CA ALA A 10 27.35 -19.90 23.08
C ALA A 10 28.63 -19.09 22.83
N ALA A 11 28.95 -18.84 21.56
CA ALA A 11 30.06 -17.98 21.18
C ALA A 11 29.55 -16.53 21.04
N ALA A 12 29.76 -15.72 22.08
CA ALA A 12 29.63 -14.28 22.03
C ALA A 12 30.90 -13.69 21.38
N LEU A 13 30.78 -13.20 20.15
CA LEU A 13 31.84 -12.47 19.46
C LEU A 13 31.88 -11.02 19.98
N SER A 14 32.75 -10.73 20.94
CA SER A 14 32.99 -9.37 21.42
C SER A 14 34.17 -8.75 20.67
N VAL A 15 33.88 -7.72 19.87
CA VAL A 15 34.87 -6.89 19.19
C VAL A 15 35.53 -5.99 20.23
N ARG A 16 36.75 -6.35 20.67
CA ARG A 16 37.62 -5.46 21.45
C ARG A 16 38.14 -4.34 20.53
N ARG A 17 37.58 -3.14 20.64
CA ARG A 17 38.12 -1.92 20.03
C ARG A 17 39.23 -1.38 20.94
N SER A 18 40.47 -1.42 20.48
CA SER A 18 41.61 -0.77 21.12
C SER A 18 41.47 0.74 21.02
N VAL A 19 41.37 1.43 22.16
CA VAL A 19 41.53 2.88 22.23
C VAL A 19 43.03 3.15 22.36
N GLY A 20 43.68 3.45 21.23
CA GLY A 20 45.03 3.98 21.21
C GLY A 20 45.01 5.41 21.72
N MET A 21 45.30 5.61 23.01
CA MET A 21 45.56 6.92 23.60
C MET A 21 47.04 7.25 23.36
N THR A 22 47.33 7.97 22.27
CA THR A 22 48.68 8.49 22.00
C THR A 22 48.98 9.63 22.98
N ALA A 23 49.70 9.31 24.05
CA ALA A 23 50.31 10.26 24.96
C ALA A 23 51.47 10.98 24.24
N VAL A 24 51.32 12.27 23.98
CA VAL A 24 52.40 13.11 23.46
C VAL A 24 53.41 13.36 24.58
N ALA A 25 54.59 12.76 24.45
CA ALA A 25 55.69 12.89 25.39
C ALA A 25 56.21 14.34 25.44
N ARG A 26 56.12 14.97 26.61
CA ARG A 26 56.86 16.22 26.91
C ARG A 26 58.34 15.87 27.07
N ARG A 27 59.17 16.36 26.16
CA ARG A 27 60.63 16.26 26.23
C ARG A 27 61.14 17.49 26.98
N ALA A 28 61.58 17.28 28.23
CA ALA A 28 62.26 18.30 29.02
C ALA A 28 63.73 18.38 28.57
N TYR A 29 64.17 19.59 28.21
CA TYR A 29 65.59 19.94 28.16
C TYR A 29 65.86 21.11 29.09
N THR A 30 67.05 21.03 29.67
CA THR A 30 67.63 21.71 30.82
C THR A 30 67.79 23.22 30.66
N THR A 31 67.63 23.92 31.78
CA THR A 31 67.93 25.34 32.02
C THR A 31 69.43 25.62 32.03
N GLY A 32 69.87 26.68 31.34
CA GLY A 32 71.15 27.34 31.58
C GLY A 32 71.54 28.34 30.49
N GLY A 33 71.59 29.63 30.84
CA GLY A 33 72.38 30.66 30.15
C GLY A 33 71.58 31.83 29.54
N GLU A 34 71.59 32.98 30.22
CA GLU A 34 71.17 34.29 29.69
C GLU A 34 72.14 34.79 28.61
N THR A 35 71.63 35.46 27.56
CA THR A 35 71.96 36.87 27.19
C THR A 35 71.34 37.28 25.85
N GLU A 36 70.62 38.42 25.91
CA GLU A 36 70.52 39.49 24.91
C GLU A 36 69.68 39.34 23.61
N THR A 37 68.80 40.35 23.44
CA THR A 37 67.85 40.62 22.34
C THR A 37 68.53 40.98 21.01
N PRO A 38 67.88 40.71 19.87
CA PRO A 38 67.19 41.81 19.17
C PRO A 38 65.74 41.46 18.82
N LYS A 39 64.80 42.20 19.42
CA LYS A 39 63.36 42.21 19.10
C LYS A 39 63.11 43.32 18.08
N GLU A 40 63.08 43.03 16.79
CA GLU A 40 62.42 43.96 15.83
C GLU A 40 62.02 43.33 14.47
N GLU A 41 62.50 42.14 14.10
CA GLU A 41 62.05 41.44 12.87
C GLU A 41 60.98 40.35 13.09
N THR A 42 60.78 39.88 14.32
CA THR A 42 59.80 38.82 14.63
C THR A 42 58.34 39.29 14.61
N ALA A 43 58.09 40.57 14.82
CA ALA A 43 56.73 41.10 14.94
C ALA A 43 55.96 41.20 13.60
N LYS A 44 56.64 41.28 12.46
CA LYS A 44 55.97 41.36 11.14
C LYS A 44 55.56 39.99 10.60
N VAL A 45 56.39 38.98 10.83
CA VAL A 45 56.13 37.59 10.39
C VAL A 45 55.03 36.94 11.25
N GLU A 46 54.97 37.21 12.56
CA GLU A 46 53.90 36.72 13.44
C GLU A 46 52.52 37.33 13.11
N VAL A 47 52.48 38.59 12.64
CA VAL A 47 51.22 39.28 12.30
C VAL A 47 50.66 38.77 10.97
N GLU A 48 51.49 38.60 9.93
CA GLU A 48 51.04 38.07 8.63
C GLU A 48 50.61 36.59 8.70
N LEU A 49 51.36 35.73 9.42
CA LEU A 49 50.93 34.36 9.71
C LEU A 49 49.62 34.32 10.51
N SER A 50 49.38 35.29 11.40
CA SER A 50 48.11 35.36 12.13
C SER A 50 46.93 35.77 11.25
N GLU A 51 47.15 36.59 10.22
CA GLU A 51 46.09 37.01 9.28
C GLU A 51 45.76 35.94 8.25
N GLU A 52 46.77 35.24 7.71
CA GLU A 52 46.59 34.09 6.82
C GLU A 52 45.81 32.96 7.53
N VAL A 53 46.17 32.68 8.79
CA VAL A 53 45.48 31.69 9.64
C VAL A 53 44.05 32.12 9.95
N LYS A 54 43.78 33.41 10.22
CA LYS A 54 42.41 33.92 10.42
C LYS A 54 41.56 33.79 9.15
N LYS A 55 42.13 34.06 7.97
CA LYS A 55 41.44 33.87 6.68
C LYS A 55 41.12 32.40 6.43
N MET A 56 42.07 31.50 6.65
CA MET A 56 41.85 30.05 6.55
C MET A 56 40.80 29.55 7.55
N LEU A 57 40.78 30.05 8.78
CA LEU A 57 39.75 29.71 9.77
C LEU A 57 38.37 30.16 9.30
N ALA A 58 38.24 31.39 8.80
CA ALA A 58 36.99 31.91 8.28
C ALA A 58 36.49 31.13 7.05
N GLU A 59 37.37 30.70 6.15
CA GLU A 59 37.03 29.82 5.02
C GLU A 59 36.56 28.45 5.48
N LYS A 60 37.23 27.84 6.47
CA LYS A 60 36.82 26.55 7.03
C LYS A 60 35.50 26.65 7.77
N ASP A 61 35.23 27.74 8.48
CA ASP A 61 33.94 27.97 9.15
C ASP A 61 32.80 28.11 8.13
N LYS A 62 33.04 28.79 7.00
CA LYS A 62 32.09 28.85 5.89
C LYS A 62 31.83 27.46 5.30
N GLN A 63 32.87 26.70 4.98
CA GLN A 63 32.73 25.32 4.48
C GLN A 63 31.98 24.43 5.48
N ILE A 64 32.25 24.57 6.78
CA ILE A 64 31.54 23.85 7.84
C ILE A 64 30.06 24.24 7.85
N SER A 65 29.73 25.52 7.69
CA SER A 65 28.32 25.96 7.63
C SER A 65 27.60 25.39 6.39
N GLU A 66 28.22 25.47 5.21
CA GLU A 66 27.66 24.94 3.96
C GLU A 66 27.45 23.42 4.04
N LEU A 67 28.42 22.68 4.59
CA LEU A 67 28.31 21.23 4.79
C LEU A 67 27.24 20.86 5.81
N LYS A 68 27.08 21.65 6.89
CA LYS A 68 26.02 21.44 7.88
C LYS A 68 24.65 21.67 7.25
N ASP A 69 24.48 22.72 6.45
CA ASP A 69 23.23 23.00 5.76
C ASP A 69 22.89 21.91 4.74
N ALA A 70 23.87 21.47 3.96
CA ALA A 70 23.72 20.35 3.04
C ALA A 70 23.37 19.05 3.79
N TYR A 71 24.02 18.78 4.93
CA TYR A 71 23.75 17.60 5.75
C TYR A 71 22.34 17.63 6.34
N LEU A 72 21.91 18.76 6.92
CA LEU A 72 20.56 18.93 7.46
C LEU A 72 19.49 18.77 6.37
N ARG A 73 19.73 19.32 5.17
CA ARG A 73 18.85 19.10 4.02
C ARG A 73 18.80 17.62 3.62
N CYS A 74 19.94 16.96 3.49
CA CYS A 74 20.00 15.53 3.19
C CYS A 74 19.25 14.68 4.23
N LEU A 75 19.35 15.03 5.52
CA LEU A 75 18.61 14.36 6.58
C LEU A 75 17.09 14.58 6.45
N ALA A 76 16.67 15.81 6.14
CA ALA A 76 15.27 16.12 5.90
C ALA A 76 14.71 15.36 4.69
N ASP A 77 15.47 15.31 3.59
CA ASP A 77 15.09 14.55 2.39
C ASP A 77 14.98 13.04 2.67
N GLN A 78 15.91 12.49 3.46
CA GLN A 78 15.83 11.09 3.91
C GLN A 78 14.57 10.82 4.74
N GLU A 79 14.19 11.71 5.65
CA GLU A 79 13.00 11.51 6.46
C GLU A 79 11.72 11.63 5.63
N ASN A 80 11.66 12.59 4.70
CA ASN A 80 10.56 12.71 3.73
C ASN A 80 10.39 11.44 2.89
N VAL A 81 11.50 10.85 2.42
CA VAL A 81 11.48 9.57 1.69
C VAL A 81 11.01 8.44 2.59
N ARG A 82 11.49 8.35 3.85
CA ARG A 82 11.02 7.32 4.79
C ARG A 82 9.52 7.42 5.05
N GLU A 83 9.01 8.62 5.29
CA GLU A 83 7.58 8.83 5.51
C GLU A 83 6.75 8.48 4.28
N ARG A 84 7.20 8.90 3.08
CA ARG A 84 6.55 8.56 1.82
C ARG A 84 6.53 7.06 1.59
N SER A 85 7.68 6.40 1.70
CA SER A 85 7.77 4.95 1.51
C SER A 85 6.93 4.19 2.52
N ARG A 86 6.83 4.64 3.78
CA ARG A 86 5.92 4.02 4.76
C ARG A 86 4.46 4.08 4.31
N LYS A 87 4.00 5.23 3.82
CA LYS A 87 2.64 5.42 3.28
C LYS A 87 2.41 4.58 2.03
N GLU A 88 3.38 4.54 1.11
CA GLU A 88 3.29 3.72 -0.10
C GLU A 88 3.24 2.22 0.24
N ILE A 89 4.01 1.76 1.23
CA ILE A 89 3.98 0.37 1.69
C ILE A 89 2.63 0.04 2.31
N SER A 90 2.05 0.91 3.14
CA SER A 90 0.73 0.66 3.73
C SER A 90 -0.35 0.60 2.65
N THR A 91 -0.38 1.56 1.73
CA THR A 91 -1.35 1.53 0.62
C THR A 91 -1.14 0.31 -0.28
N THR A 92 0.10 -0.05 -0.58
CA THR A 92 0.39 -1.22 -1.43
C THR A 92 -0.09 -2.50 -0.76
N LYS A 93 0.10 -2.65 0.56
CA LYS A 93 -0.41 -3.81 1.31
C LYS A 93 -1.94 -3.86 1.30
N GLU A 94 -2.59 -2.72 1.49
CA GLU A 94 -4.05 -2.65 1.51
C GLU A 94 -4.68 -2.98 0.15
N PHE A 95 -4.02 -2.61 -0.96
CA PHE A 95 -4.52 -2.78 -2.33
C PHE A 95 -3.78 -3.86 -3.14
N ALA A 96 -2.92 -4.69 -2.51
CA ALA A 96 -2.16 -5.73 -3.20
C ALA A 96 -3.06 -6.73 -3.94
N ILE A 97 -4.22 -7.04 -3.35
CA ILE A 97 -5.20 -7.99 -3.90
C ILE A 97 -6.05 -7.39 -5.03
N GLN A 98 -5.95 -6.09 -5.32
CA GLN A 98 -6.82 -5.38 -6.26
C GLN A 98 -6.88 -6.05 -7.64
N LYS A 99 -5.72 -6.41 -8.21
CA LYS A 99 -5.67 -7.03 -9.54
C LYS A 99 -6.30 -8.42 -9.52
N PHE A 100 -5.96 -9.24 -8.53
CA PHE A 100 -6.51 -10.58 -8.37
C PHE A 100 -8.03 -10.55 -8.16
N ALA A 101 -8.51 -9.64 -7.30
CA ALA A 101 -9.93 -9.47 -7.05
C ALA A 101 -10.67 -9.07 -8.33
N LYS A 102 -10.11 -8.14 -9.13
CA LYS A 102 -10.68 -7.70 -10.40
C LYS A 102 -10.86 -8.86 -11.39
N ASP A 103 -9.85 -9.71 -11.55
CA ASP A 103 -9.91 -10.87 -12.44
C ASP A 103 -10.96 -11.90 -11.96
N LEU A 104 -11.19 -11.98 -10.65
CA LEU A 104 -12.21 -12.86 -10.06
C LEU A 104 -13.64 -12.31 -10.20
N LEU A 105 -13.83 -11.01 -10.44
CA LEU A 105 -15.18 -10.45 -10.63
C LEU A 105 -15.86 -11.02 -11.88
N ASP A 106 -15.08 -11.31 -12.93
CA ASP A 106 -15.62 -11.88 -14.16
C ASP A 106 -16.16 -13.30 -13.94
N THR A 107 -15.57 -14.09 -13.03
CA THR A 107 -16.09 -15.42 -12.69
C THR A 107 -17.37 -15.32 -11.88
N VAL A 108 -17.48 -14.35 -10.96
CA VAL A 108 -18.72 -14.07 -10.21
C VAL A 108 -19.85 -13.69 -11.17
N ASP A 109 -19.56 -12.89 -12.20
CA ASP A 109 -20.55 -12.52 -13.21
C ASP A 109 -21.00 -13.73 -14.04
N ILE A 110 -20.09 -14.63 -14.42
CA ILE A 110 -20.43 -15.87 -15.15
C ILE A 110 -21.34 -16.76 -14.29
N LEU A 111 -21.06 -16.88 -12.99
CA LEU A 111 -21.92 -17.62 -12.07
C LEU A 111 -23.32 -16.99 -11.97
N ASN A 112 -23.39 -15.65 -11.86
CA ASN A 112 -24.66 -14.94 -11.88
C ASN A 112 -25.41 -15.13 -13.21
N MET A 113 -24.71 -15.08 -14.35
CA MET A 113 -25.29 -15.36 -15.66
C MET A 113 -25.87 -16.78 -15.72
N ALA A 114 -25.15 -17.78 -15.21
CA ALA A 114 -25.61 -19.16 -15.14
C ALA A 114 -26.88 -19.30 -14.28
N LEU A 115 -26.96 -18.59 -13.15
CA LEU A 115 -28.16 -18.57 -12.30
C LEU A 115 -29.35 -17.88 -13.01
N THR A 116 -29.12 -16.77 -13.71
CA THR A 116 -30.18 -16.05 -14.44
C THR A 116 -30.69 -16.81 -15.66
N ALA A 117 -29.84 -17.62 -16.31
CA ALA A 117 -30.20 -18.39 -17.49
C ALA A 117 -31.23 -19.50 -17.19
N VAL A 118 -31.33 -19.95 -15.94
CA VAL A 118 -32.39 -20.88 -15.52
C VAL A 118 -33.69 -20.10 -15.34
N PRO A 119 -34.74 -20.34 -16.15
CA PRO A 119 -36.01 -19.62 -16.05
C PRO A 119 -36.68 -19.86 -14.69
N ALA A 120 -37.41 -18.85 -14.19
CA ALA A 120 -38.01 -18.88 -12.86
C ALA A 120 -38.96 -20.07 -12.65
N ASP A 121 -39.67 -20.47 -13.71
CA ASP A 121 -40.63 -21.58 -13.70
C ASP A 121 -39.99 -22.94 -13.42
N LEU A 122 -38.67 -23.07 -13.63
CA LEU A 122 -37.89 -24.28 -13.39
C LEU A 122 -37.09 -24.25 -12.08
N ARG A 123 -37.23 -23.18 -11.28
CA ARG A 123 -36.52 -23.03 -10.00
C ARG A 123 -37.29 -23.63 -8.83
N GLU A 124 -38.62 -23.71 -8.94
CA GLU A 124 -39.49 -24.22 -7.89
C GLU A 124 -40.26 -25.44 -8.39
N LYS A 125 -40.32 -26.50 -7.57
CA LYS A 125 -41.10 -27.71 -7.89
C LYS A 125 -42.61 -27.44 -7.99
N SER A 126 -43.08 -26.35 -7.38
CA SER A 126 -44.51 -25.99 -7.25
C SER A 126 -45.15 -25.50 -8.55
N SER A 127 -44.37 -24.97 -9.51
CA SER A 127 -44.89 -24.33 -10.72
C SER A 127 -45.12 -25.29 -11.89
N VAL A 128 -44.59 -26.51 -11.83
CA VAL A 128 -44.69 -27.45 -12.96
C VAL A 128 -45.82 -28.46 -12.72
N ALA A 129 -46.95 -28.21 -13.37
CA ALA A 129 -48.08 -29.12 -13.40
C ALA A 129 -47.74 -30.37 -14.23
N GLU A 130 -47.62 -31.51 -13.55
CA GLU A 130 -47.46 -32.87 -14.09
C GLU A 130 -46.21 -33.11 -14.95
N ILE A 131 -45.15 -33.59 -14.27
CA ILE A 131 -43.93 -34.08 -14.91
C ILE A 131 -44.00 -35.61 -14.97
N THR A 132 -43.59 -36.22 -16.09
CA THR A 132 -43.40 -37.67 -16.16
C THR A 132 -42.32 -38.12 -15.16
N LYS A 133 -42.44 -39.30 -14.53
CA LYS A 133 -41.51 -39.77 -13.46
C LYS A 133 -40.01 -39.68 -13.81
N ASP A 134 -39.66 -39.77 -15.10
CA ASP A 134 -38.27 -39.63 -15.56
C ASP A 134 -37.83 -38.17 -15.62
N ALA A 135 -38.73 -37.24 -15.97
CA ALA A 135 -38.46 -35.82 -15.97
C ALA A 135 -38.47 -35.22 -14.54
N GLU A 136 -39.14 -35.83 -13.56
CA GLU A 136 -39.05 -35.42 -12.14
C GLU A 136 -37.61 -35.57 -11.62
N LYS A 137 -36.93 -36.68 -11.97
CA LYS A 137 -35.53 -36.90 -11.57
C LYS A 137 -34.58 -35.88 -12.19
N VAL A 138 -34.80 -35.52 -13.45
CA VAL A 138 -34.01 -34.49 -14.14
C VAL A 138 -34.26 -33.12 -13.52
N PHE A 139 -35.51 -32.81 -13.15
CA PHE A 139 -35.84 -31.58 -12.44
C PHE A 139 -35.14 -31.48 -11.08
N ASP A 140 -35.11 -32.57 -10.32
CA ASP A 140 -34.40 -32.64 -9.03
C ASP A 140 -32.90 -32.44 -9.19
N GLN A 141 -32.30 -33.04 -10.23
CA GLN A 141 -30.89 -32.84 -10.56
C GLN A 141 -30.59 -31.38 -10.93
N LEU A 142 -31.46 -30.75 -11.72
CA LEU A 142 -31.32 -29.33 -12.10
C LEU A 142 -31.48 -28.40 -10.88
N THR A 143 -32.45 -28.68 -10.00
CA THR A 143 -32.67 -27.92 -8.77
C THR A 143 -31.46 -28.03 -7.83
N ASN A 144 -30.92 -29.24 -7.67
CA ASN A 144 -29.71 -29.48 -6.89
C ASN A 144 -28.49 -28.77 -7.50
N LEU A 145 -28.36 -28.78 -8.83
CA LEU A 145 -27.30 -28.06 -9.53
C LEU A 145 -27.41 -26.54 -9.33
N TYR A 146 -28.61 -25.98 -9.52
CA TYR A 146 -28.88 -24.55 -9.29
C TYR A 146 -28.53 -24.15 -7.86
N THR A 147 -28.94 -24.96 -6.88
CA THR A 147 -28.62 -24.74 -5.46
C THR A 147 -27.12 -24.79 -5.22
N GLY A 148 -26.41 -25.78 -5.78
CA GLY A 148 -24.95 -25.88 -5.66
C GLY A 148 -24.22 -24.67 -6.25
N VAL A 149 -24.64 -24.22 -7.44
CA VAL A 149 -24.07 -23.02 -8.10
C VAL A 149 -24.35 -21.76 -7.27
N SER A 150 -25.56 -21.60 -6.75
CA SER A 150 -25.95 -20.46 -5.91
C SER A 150 -25.14 -20.42 -4.60
N MET A 151 -24.96 -21.57 -3.95
CA MET A 151 -24.10 -21.67 -2.76
C MET A 151 -22.64 -21.30 -3.08
N THR A 152 -22.13 -21.72 -4.24
CA THR A 152 -20.76 -21.41 -4.66
C THR A 152 -20.57 -19.91 -4.94
N GLU A 153 -21.53 -19.26 -5.61
CA GLU A 153 -21.53 -17.80 -5.82
C GLU A 153 -21.55 -17.05 -4.49
N SER A 154 -22.43 -17.46 -3.57
CA SER A 154 -22.55 -16.84 -2.25
C SER A 154 -21.29 -16.99 -1.40
N GLU A 155 -20.62 -18.16 -1.41
CA GLU A 155 -19.38 -18.34 -0.67
C GLU A 155 -18.22 -17.55 -1.30
N LEU A 156 -18.18 -17.44 -2.62
CA LEU A 156 -17.21 -16.61 -3.33
C LEU A 156 -17.37 -15.12 -2.98
N VAL A 157 -18.60 -14.61 -2.99
CA VAL A 157 -18.90 -13.23 -2.58
C VAL A 157 -18.54 -13.01 -1.11
N ARG A 158 -18.82 -13.97 -0.22
CA ARG A 158 -18.40 -13.90 1.19
C ARG A 158 -16.89 -13.88 1.33
N ALA A 159 -16.15 -14.67 0.55
CA ALA A 159 -14.69 -14.67 0.58
C ALA A 159 -14.13 -13.30 0.14
N LEU A 160 -14.67 -12.73 -0.94
CA LEU A 160 -14.34 -11.37 -1.39
C LEU A 160 -14.59 -10.32 -0.29
N LYS A 161 -15.74 -10.41 0.38
CA LYS A 161 -16.10 -9.51 1.49
C LYS A 161 -15.14 -9.58 2.68
N ARG A 162 -14.64 -10.78 3.03
CA ARG A 162 -13.63 -10.94 4.09
C ARG A 162 -12.32 -10.20 3.77
N HIS A 163 -12.01 -10.03 2.49
CA HIS A 163 -10.84 -9.29 2.01
C HIS A 163 -11.11 -7.80 1.76
N GLY A 164 -12.32 -7.31 2.09
CA GLY A 164 -12.70 -5.90 1.99
C GLY A 164 -13.25 -5.49 0.63
N VAL A 165 -13.60 -6.45 -0.23
CA VAL A 165 -14.30 -6.21 -1.49
C VAL A 165 -15.81 -6.23 -1.22
N GLU A 166 -16.47 -5.10 -1.43
CA GLU A 166 -17.91 -4.95 -1.23
C GLU A 166 -18.63 -4.90 -2.57
N ARG A 167 -19.75 -5.62 -2.65
CA ARG A 167 -20.68 -5.58 -3.79
C ARG A 167 -21.63 -4.42 -3.59
N GLU A 168 -21.71 -3.53 -4.56
CA GLU A 168 -22.68 -2.44 -4.62
C GLU A 168 -23.79 -2.83 -5.61
N ASP A 169 -25.04 -2.81 -5.14
CA ASP A 169 -26.23 -3.04 -5.95
C ASP A 169 -27.07 -1.75 -5.99
N PRO A 170 -26.83 -0.87 -6.97
CA PRO A 170 -27.40 0.48 -6.97
C PRO A 170 -28.81 0.53 -7.57
N GLN A 171 -29.55 -0.59 -7.57
CA GLN A 171 -30.90 -0.62 -8.13
C GLN A 171 -31.86 0.26 -7.32
N GLY A 172 -32.39 1.32 -7.94
CA GLY A 172 -33.27 2.28 -7.28
C GLY A 172 -32.54 3.45 -6.61
N ASP A 173 -31.21 3.44 -6.57
CA ASP A 173 -30.42 4.56 -6.03
C ASP A 173 -30.26 5.69 -7.06
N ALA A 174 -29.88 6.87 -6.57
CA ALA A 174 -29.47 7.99 -7.41
C ALA A 174 -28.14 7.68 -8.13
N PHE A 175 -28.04 8.11 -9.38
CA PHE A 175 -26.84 7.90 -10.17
C PHE A 175 -25.64 8.75 -9.66
N ASP A 176 -24.59 8.08 -9.16
CA ASP A 176 -23.28 8.69 -8.86
C ASP A 176 -22.25 8.37 -9.96
N PRO A 177 -21.73 9.37 -10.70
CA PRO A 177 -20.70 9.17 -11.73
C PRO A 177 -19.38 8.55 -11.24
N ASN A 178 -19.05 8.66 -9.94
CA ASN A 178 -17.82 8.10 -9.40
C ASN A 178 -17.88 6.59 -9.22
N LYS A 179 -19.09 6.05 -9.03
CA LYS A 179 -19.34 4.64 -8.71
C LYS A 179 -20.04 3.88 -9.84
N HIS A 180 -20.77 4.60 -10.69
CA HIS A 180 -21.66 4.00 -11.68
C HIS A 180 -21.29 4.44 -13.10
N GLN A 181 -21.41 3.51 -14.04
CA GLN A 181 -21.26 3.74 -15.47
C GLN A 181 -22.63 3.59 -16.14
N ALA A 182 -23.22 4.72 -16.56
CA ALA A 182 -24.47 4.72 -17.31
C ALA A 182 -24.23 4.22 -18.74
N LEU A 183 -24.91 3.14 -19.14
CA LEU A 183 -24.82 2.58 -20.50
C LEU A 183 -25.89 3.12 -21.43
N PHE A 184 -27.10 3.34 -20.92
CA PHE A 184 -28.24 3.83 -21.69
C PHE A 184 -29.21 4.56 -20.76
N GLN A 185 -30.04 5.41 -21.38
CA GLN A 185 -31.11 6.11 -20.71
C GLN A 185 -32.45 5.73 -21.33
N THR A 186 -33.45 5.47 -20.50
CA THR A 186 -34.80 5.12 -20.97
C THR A 186 -35.83 6.01 -20.27
N PRO A 187 -36.73 6.68 -21.02
CA PRO A 187 -37.83 7.40 -20.40
C PRO A 187 -38.81 6.39 -19.81
N MET A 188 -39.00 6.44 -18.49
CA MET A 188 -39.95 5.57 -17.79
C MET A 188 -40.96 6.44 -17.03
N PRO A 189 -42.25 6.42 -17.41
CA PRO A 189 -43.26 7.21 -16.72
C PRO A 189 -43.43 6.68 -15.29
N GLY A 190 -43.24 7.56 -14.29
CA GLY A 190 -43.47 7.25 -12.88
C GLY A 190 -42.22 6.99 -12.03
N LYS A 191 -41.00 7.08 -12.59
CA LYS A 191 -39.74 7.11 -11.81
C LYS A 191 -39.03 8.44 -11.97
N GLU A 192 -38.31 8.86 -10.91
CA GLU A 192 -37.55 10.11 -10.92
C GLU A 192 -36.41 10.05 -11.96
N ALA A 193 -36.18 11.17 -12.64
CA ALA A 193 -35.08 11.31 -13.59
C ALA A 193 -33.73 11.20 -12.84
N GLY A 194 -32.77 10.47 -13.43
CA GLY A 194 -31.47 10.25 -12.79
C GLY A 194 -31.42 9.08 -11.79
N THR A 195 -32.53 8.37 -11.56
CA THR A 195 -32.54 7.13 -10.78
C THR A 195 -32.07 5.94 -11.63
N ILE A 196 -31.38 5.00 -11.00
CA ILE A 196 -30.97 3.75 -11.64
C ILE A 196 -32.16 2.79 -11.70
N PHE A 197 -32.57 2.44 -12.92
CA PHE A 197 -33.68 1.52 -13.15
C PHE A 197 -33.22 0.07 -13.22
N ALA A 198 -32.12 -0.20 -13.90
CA ALA A 198 -31.63 -1.55 -14.16
C ALA A 198 -30.12 -1.62 -14.00
N VAL A 199 -29.64 -2.69 -13.36
CA VAL A 199 -28.22 -2.99 -13.21
C VAL A 199 -27.88 -4.16 -14.13
N GLN A 200 -27.04 -3.93 -15.14
CA GLN A 200 -26.56 -4.98 -16.05
C GLN A 200 -25.39 -5.74 -15.45
N LYS A 201 -24.45 -5.01 -14.83
CA LYS A 201 -23.31 -5.60 -14.12
C LYS A 201 -23.15 -4.95 -12.76
N MET A 202 -22.95 -5.79 -11.76
CA MET A 202 -22.76 -5.38 -10.38
C MET A 202 -21.44 -4.62 -10.21
N GLY A 203 -21.48 -3.57 -9.40
CA GLY A 203 -20.31 -2.78 -9.02
C GLY A 203 -19.58 -3.38 -7.84
N TYR A 204 -18.27 -3.16 -7.78
CA TYR A 204 -17.44 -3.62 -6.66
C TYR A 204 -16.46 -2.53 -6.22
N SER A 205 -16.34 -2.36 -4.91
CA SER A 205 -15.40 -1.44 -4.27
C SER A 205 -14.49 -2.17 -3.30
N LEU A 206 -13.25 -1.71 -3.15
CA LEU A 206 -12.25 -2.23 -2.22
C LEU A 206 -11.86 -1.10 -1.28
N LYS A 207 -12.28 -1.18 -0.01
CA LYS A 207 -11.97 -0.18 1.03
C LYS A 207 -12.21 1.28 0.56
N GLY A 208 -13.34 1.51 -0.12
CA GLY A 208 -13.71 2.83 -0.64
C GLY A 208 -13.14 3.19 -2.02
N ARG A 209 -12.24 2.39 -2.60
CA ARG A 209 -11.78 2.56 -4.00
C ARG A 209 -12.60 1.68 -4.93
N VAL A 210 -13.18 2.25 -5.97
CA VAL A 210 -13.93 1.49 -6.98
C VAL A 210 -12.97 0.56 -7.76
N LEU A 211 -13.24 -0.75 -7.72
CA LEU A 211 -12.53 -1.75 -8.53
C LEU A 211 -13.12 -1.82 -9.94
N ARG A 212 -14.46 -1.86 -9.99
CA ARG A 212 -15.26 -1.91 -11.20
C ARG A 212 -16.57 -1.16 -10.95
N PRO A 213 -16.91 -0.14 -11.78
CA PRO A 213 -18.17 0.56 -11.62
C PRO A 213 -19.34 -0.35 -11.97
N ALA A 214 -20.48 -0.14 -11.33
CA ALA A 214 -21.71 -0.81 -11.71
C ALA A 214 -22.16 -0.30 -13.09
N GLN A 215 -22.52 -1.21 -13.99
CA GLN A 215 -23.05 -0.83 -15.30
C GLN A 215 -24.56 -0.75 -15.22
N VAL A 216 -25.11 0.44 -15.43
CA VAL A 216 -26.50 0.76 -15.09
C VAL A 216 -27.24 1.45 -16.23
N GLY A 217 -28.55 1.24 -16.29
CA GLY A 217 -29.49 2.03 -17.06
C GLY A 217 -30.15 3.08 -16.18
N VAL A 218 -30.13 4.34 -16.62
CA VAL A 218 -30.64 5.49 -15.86
C VAL A 218 -31.97 5.94 -16.46
N VAL A 219 -32.90 6.43 -15.63
CA VAL A 219 -34.15 7.02 -16.12
C VAL A 219 -33.86 8.37 -16.77
N ALA A 220 -34.24 8.51 -18.04
CA ALA A 220 -34.19 9.79 -18.74
C ALA A 220 -35.29 10.72 -18.23
N GLU A 221 -35.01 12.02 -18.17
CA GLU A 221 -36.05 13.03 -18.00
C GLU A 221 -37.00 12.97 -19.21
N SER A 222 -38.31 12.88 -18.98
CA SER A 222 -39.29 12.87 -20.08
C SER A 222 -39.30 14.25 -20.73
N GLN A 223 -38.71 14.37 -21.92
CA GLN A 223 -38.87 15.54 -22.79
C GLN A 223 -40.25 15.55 -23.45
#